data_AF-A0A375Z039-F1
#
_entry.id   AF-A0A375Z039-F1
#
_cell.length_a   1.000
_cell.length_b   1.000
_cell.length_c   1.000
_cell.angle_alpha   90.00
_cell.angle_beta   90.00
_cell.angle_gamma   90.00
#
_symmetry.space_group_name_H-M   'P 1'
#
loop_
_entity.id
_entity.type
_entity.pdbx_description
1 polymer ?
#
loop_
_entity_poly.entity_id
_entity_poly.type
_entity_poly.pdbx_seq_one_letter_code
_entity_poly.pdbx_strand_id
1 'polypeptide(L)'
;MAMIRLAQFIAAAMLLLAGCTASTPALPPAGDTSQIHDLVAGPGGADFLSSLSTYKWPDGGASAAGLFGWIPRDAASTDSVVATRAGETAHALARFLGTHESELLSVRTGRFGLKHRDLGALNPKLVQGYAAALTPFQGAIACDSSNSRGFDLLGEDCASAIVYARSIFTLLNTDPVAASDFSEAAYRHMDAYIERFAEGVGKRAATFPQGPQVAGRLLGLVTVGASRSGIKVPTVQDAENRAYYLTAKAVLPKGTNPGLPPEYFANGELMSPEDIDKKLGSDALADYYASLATYLRGVDDAESHISKDLRQAYWAATGKP
;
A
#
# COMPACT_ATOMS: atom_id res chain seq x y z
N MET A 1 -25.54 15.45 -81.72
CA MET A 1 -25.52 14.31 -80.77
C MET A 1 -24.23 13.55 -81.03
N ALA A 2 -23.11 13.92 -80.42
CA ALA A 2 -22.72 13.66 -79.03
C ALA A 2 -22.54 12.16 -78.72
N MET A 3 -21.30 11.68 -78.67
CA MET A 3 -20.73 11.10 -77.44
C MET A 3 -19.24 10.77 -77.61
N ILE A 4 -18.47 11.43 -76.75
CA ILE A 4 -17.04 11.28 -76.48
C ILE A 4 -16.85 10.06 -75.57
N ARG A 5 -15.95 9.14 -75.90
CA ARG A 5 -15.48 8.10 -74.95
C ARG A 5 -14.15 8.55 -74.36
N LEU A 6 -14.21 9.08 -73.13
CA LEU A 6 -13.06 9.37 -72.28
C LEU A 6 -12.87 8.16 -71.36
N ALA A 7 -11.77 7.42 -71.51
CA ALA A 7 -11.39 6.36 -70.59
C ALA A 7 -10.69 6.98 -69.38
N GLN A 8 -11.32 6.89 -68.20
CA GLN A 8 -10.76 7.35 -66.94
C GLN A 8 -9.85 6.28 -66.33
N PHE A 9 -8.59 6.64 -66.09
CA PHE A 9 -7.66 5.92 -65.21
C PHE A 9 -8.09 6.13 -63.76
N ILE A 10 -8.46 5.05 -63.05
CA ILE A 10 -8.64 5.07 -61.60
C ILE A 10 -7.27 4.77 -60.97
N ALA A 11 -6.61 5.81 -60.45
CA ALA A 11 -5.44 5.67 -59.59
C ALA A 11 -5.91 5.31 -58.18
N ALA A 12 -5.68 4.07 -57.75
CA ALA A 12 -5.88 3.64 -56.37
C ALA A 12 -4.74 4.19 -55.50
N ALA A 13 -5.00 5.28 -54.79
CA ALA A 13 -4.11 5.76 -53.74
C ALA A 13 -4.25 4.85 -52.50
N MET A 14 -3.31 3.91 -52.34
CA MET A 14 -3.12 3.20 -51.08
C MET A 14 -2.57 4.18 -50.03
N LEU A 15 -3.45 4.71 -49.19
CA LEU A 15 -3.09 5.38 -47.95
C LEU A 15 -2.51 4.35 -46.98
N LEU A 16 -1.18 4.28 -46.92
CA LEU A 16 -0.45 3.66 -45.82
C LEU A 16 -0.65 4.52 -44.57
N LEU A 17 -1.71 4.24 -43.81
CA LEU A 17 -1.84 4.70 -42.44
C LEU A 17 -0.82 3.94 -41.59
N ALA A 18 0.38 4.51 -41.44
CA ALA A 18 1.31 4.12 -40.40
C ALA A 18 0.63 4.38 -39.05
N GLY A 19 0.01 3.34 -38.48
CA GLY A 19 -0.44 3.39 -37.11
C GLY A 19 0.80 3.54 -36.23
N CYS A 20 0.93 4.68 -35.54
CA CYS A 20 1.88 4.85 -34.45
C CYS A 20 1.61 3.76 -33.42
N THR A 21 2.32 2.64 -33.53
CA THR A 21 2.48 1.70 -32.43
C THR A 21 3.54 2.32 -31.54
N ALA A 22 3.21 2.57 -30.27
CA ALA A 22 4.20 3.02 -29.31
C ALA A 22 5.38 2.03 -29.35
N SER A 23 6.59 2.53 -29.59
CA SER A 23 7.80 1.70 -29.57
C SER A 23 7.96 1.09 -28.18
N THR A 24 8.31 -0.20 -28.13
CA THR A 24 8.59 -0.90 -26.87
C THR A 24 9.62 -0.13 -26.04
N PRO A 25 9.33 0.19 -24.77
CA PRO A 25 10.30 0.84 -23.90
C PRO A 25 11.58 0.01 -23.80
N ALA A 26 12.74 0.67 -23.91
CA ALA A 26 14.02 0.02 -23.69
C ALA A 26 14.17 -0.31 -22.20
N LEU A 27 14.46 -1.57 -21.87
CA LEU A 27 14.70 -2.01 -20.50
C LEU A 27 16.21 -2.08 -20.25
N PRO A 28 16.74 -1.47 -19.17
CA PRO A 28 18.10 -1.72 -18.76
C PRO A 28 18.28 -3.17 -18.30
N PRO A 29 19.50 -3.73 -18.31
CA PRO A 29 19.78 -5.02 -17.70
C PRO A 29 19.31 -5.07 -16.23
N ALA A 30 18.43 -6.03 -15.91
CA ALA A 30 17.79 -6.13 -14.59
C ALA A 30 18.77 -6.36 -13.41
N GLY A 31 20.01 -6.75 -13.68
CA GLY A 31 21.05 -7.01 -12.66
C GLY A 31 21.81 -5.77 -12.20
N ASP A 32 21.74 -4.66 -12.93
CA ASP A 32 22.45 -3.42 -12.57
C ASP A 32 21.52 -2.50 -11.78
N THR A 33 21.47 -2.75 -10.47
CA THR A 33 20.64 -1.99 -9.53
C THR A 33 21.01 -0.51 -9.46
N SER A 34 22.27 -0.14 -9.70
CA SER A 34 22.70 1.26 -9.77
C SER A 34 22.18 1.94 -11.03
N GLN A 35 22.29 1.30 -12.19
CA GLN A 35 21.73 1.85 -13.42
C GLN A 35 20.20 2.02 -13.34
N ILE A 36 19.49 1.06 -12.75
CA ILE A 36 18.05 1.15 -12.55
C ILE A 36 17.71 2.30 -11.60
N HIS A 37 18.44 2.42 -10.49
CA HIS A 37 18.30 3.56 -9.58
C HIS A 37 18.50 4.89 -10.31
N ASP A 38 19.61 5.07 -11.03
CA ASP A 38 19.93 6.34 -11.70
C ASP A 38 18.89 6.71 -12.76
N LEU A 39 18.33 5.71 -13.45
CA LEU A 39 17.28 5.90 -14.42
C LEU A 39 15.94 6.30 -13.77
N VAL A 40 15.56 5.64 -12.67
CA VAL A 40 14.25 5.81 -12.02
C VAL A 40 14.22 7.01 -11.07
N ALA A 41 15.28 7.25 -10.31
CA ALA A 41 15.40 8.37 -9.37
C ALA A 41 15.96 9.64 -10.03
N GLY A 42 16.49 9.54 -11.25
CA GLY A 42 17.05 10.67 -12.00
C GLY A 42 15.99 11.56 -12.69
N PRO A 43 16.43 12.64 -13.38
CA PRO A 43 15.54 13.65 -13.97
C PRO A 43 14.51 13.13 -14.99
N GLY A 44 14.80 12.01 -15.66
CA GLY A 44 13.90 11.37 -16.64
C GLY A 44 13.06 10.23 -16.07
N GLY A 45 13.13 9.98 -14.75
CA GLY A 45 12.50 8.83 -14.13
C GLY A 45 10.99 8.77 -14.27
N ALA A 46 10.31 9.92 -14.16
CA ALA A 46 8.86 10.00 -14.34
C ALA A 46 8.43 9.62 -15.77
N ASP A 47 9.15 10.11 -16.78
CA ASP A 47 8.87 9.79 -18.19
C ASP A 47 9.13 8.30 -18.49
N PHE A 48 10.20 7.76 -17.90
CA PHE A 48 10.51 6.34 -17.99
C PHE A 48 9.40 5.48 -17.34
N LEU A 49 8.98 5.82 -16.13
CA LEU A 49 7.90 5.12 -15.42
C LEU A 49 6.54 5.26 -16.12
N SER A 50 6.23 6.42 -16.70
CA SER A 50 5.03 6.60 -17.54
C SER A 50 5.08 5.69 -18.77
N SER A 51 6.22 5.66 -19.46
CA SER A 51 6.43 4.80 -20.64
C SER A 51 6.30 3.31 -20.28
N LEU A 52 6.88 2.88 -19.16
CA LEU A 52 6.75 1.51 -18.67
C LEU A 52 5.29 1.15 -18.33
N SER A 53 4.60 2.05 -17.64
CA SER A 53 3.27 1.80 -17.07
C SER A 53 2.15 1.83 -18.11
N THR A 54 2.30 2.67 -19.15
CA THR A 54 1.29 2.86 -20.19
C THR A 54 1.50 1.97 -21.43
N TYR A 55 2.70 1.39 -21.59
CA TYR A 55 2.95 0.42 -22.65
C TYR A 55 2.21 -0.90 -22.38
N LYS A 56 1.57 -1.45 -23.41
CA LYS A 56 0.88 -2.75 -23.30
C LYS A 56 1.89 -3.89 -23.49
N TRP A 57 2.37 -4.43 -22.39
CA TRP A 57 3.32 -5.53 -22.41
C TRP A 57 2.65 -6.87 -22.80
N PRO A 58 3.27 -7.69 -23.68
CA PRO A 58 2.71 -8.99 -24.05
C PRO A 58 2.74 -10.01 -22.89
N ASP A 59 3.62 -9.83 -21.92
CA ASP A 59 3.76 -10.67 -20.71
C ASP A 59 3.02 -10.09 -19.49
N GLY A 60 2.08 -9.15 -19.73
CA GLY A 60 1.37 -8.44 -18.67
C GLY A 60 2.26 -7.52 -17.81
N GLY A 61 3.47 -7.22 -18.27
CA GLY A 61 4.42 -6.32 -17.61
C GLY A 61 5.46 -7.04 -16.76
N ALA A 62 5.59 -8.36 -16.88
CA ALA A 62 6.52 -9.16 -16.06
C ALA A 62 7.99 -8.75 -16.27
N SER A 63 8.39 -8.50 -17.52
CA SER A 63 9.76 -8.05 -17.83
C SER A 63 10.06 -6.68 -17.22
N ALA A 64 9.10 -5.75 -17.26
CA ALA A 64 9.24 -4.44 -16.63
C ALA A 64 9.22 -4.53 -15.09
N ALA A 65 8.38 -5.40 -14.52
CA ALA A 65 8.33 -5.67 -13.09
C ALA A 65 9.68 -6.16 -12.54
N GLY A 66 10.42 -6.94 -13.34
CA GLY A 66 11.74 -7.46 -13.00
C GLY A 66 12.77 -6.40 -12.62
N LEU A 67 12.61 -5.15 -13.11
CA LEU A 67 13.47 -4.03 -12.76
C LEU A 67 13.40 -3.65 -11.27
N PHE A 68 12.30 -3.96 -10.58
CA PHE A 68 12.04 -3.52 -9.21
C PHE A 68 12.18 -4.66 -8.18
N GLY A 69 12.37 -5.91 -8.62
CA GLY A 69 12.37 -7.08 -7.76
C GLY A 69 13.51 -7.13 -6.73
N TRP A 70 14.54 -6.30 -6.88
CA TRP A 70 15.66 -6.20 -5.95
C TRP A 70 15.35 -5.32 -4.73
N ILE A 71 14.39 -4.39 -4.85
CA ILE A 71 14.12 -3.35 -3.86
C ILE A 71 13.80 -3.94 -2.48
N PRO A 72 12.92 -4.95 -2.31
CA PRO A 72 12.58 -5.45 -0.98
C PRO A 72 13.75 -6.07 -0.22
N ARG A 73 14.61 -6.79 -0.94
CA ARG A 73 15.82 -7.39 -0.35
C ARG A 73 16.81 -6.32 0.07
N ASP A 74 17.06 -5.35 -0.80
CA ASP A 74 18.07 -4.31 -0.56
C ASP A 74 17.60 -3.29 0.49
N ALA A 75 16.29 -3.03 0.59
CA ALA A 75 15.71 -2.21 1.66
C ALA A 75 15.97 -2.77 3.07
N ALA A 76 16.08 -4.10 3.20
CA ALA A 76 16.41 -4.78 4.45
C ALA A 76 17.93 -4.89 4.71
N SER A 77 18.77 -4.37 3.83
CA SER A 77 20.23 -4.45 3.96
C SER A 77 20.73 -3.66 5.18
N THR A 78 21.72 -4.22 5.87
CA THR A 78 22.47 -3.49 6.90
C THR A 78 23.47 -2.50 6.31
N ASP A 79 23.80 -2.63 5.02
CA ASP A 79 24.60 -1.64 4.29
C ASP A 79 23.72 -0.43 3.97
N SER A 80 24.09 0.72 4.55
CA SER A 80 23.32 1.96 4.40
C SER A 80 23.25 2.45 2.97
N VAL A 81 24.28 2.26 2.15
CA VAL A 81 24.29 2.71 0.75
C VAL A 81 23.30 1.88 -0.06
N VAL A 82 23.31 0.55 0.15
CA VAL A 82 22.38 -0.37 -0.51
C VAL A 82 20.93 -0.08 -0.12
N ALA A 83 20.67 0.09 1.19
CA ALA A 83 19.33 0.38 1.69
C ALA A 83 18.81 1.75 1.20
N THR A 84 19.66 2.79 1.21
CA THR A 84 19.29 4.12 0.70
C THR A 84 18.92 4.07 -0.77
N ARG A 85 19.71 3.41 -1.61
CA ARG A 85 19.43 3.28 -3.05
C ARG A 85 18.10 2.58 -3.33
N ALA A 86 17.77 1.55 -2.55
CA ALA A 86 16.48 0.87 -2.63
C ALA A 86 15.33 1.82 -2.27
N GLY A 87 15.49 2.59 -1.19
CA GLY A 87 14.50 3.59 -0.77
C GLY A 87 14.33 4.73 -1.76
N GLU A 88 15.40 5.28 -2.32
CA GLU A 88 15.33 6.37 -3.32
C GLU A 88 14.60 5.91 -4.59
N THR A 89 14.88 4.68 -5.04
CA THR A 89 14.17 4.07 -6.18
C THR A 89 12.68 3.86 -5.86
N ALA A 90 12.38 3.31 -4.68
CA ALA A 90 11.01 3.10 -4.22
C ALA A 90 10.25 4.43 -4.04
N HIS A 91 10.91 5.46 -3.54
CA HIS A 91 10.35 6.79 -3.35
C HIS A 91 10.02 7.45 -4.69
N ALA A 92 10.91 7.36 -5.68
CA ALA A 92 10.64 7.85 -7.04
C ALA A 92 9.44 7.12 -7.67
N LEU A 93 9.35 5.79 -7.52
CA LEU A 93 8.19 5.01 -7.95
C LEU A 93 6.90 5.44 -7.24
N ALA A 94 6.94 5.56 -5.91
CA ALA A 94 5.80 5.98 -5.11
C ALA A 94 5.32 7.39 -5.49
N ARG A 95 6.24 8.33 -5.70
CA ARG A 95 5.95 9.70 -6.13
C ARG A 95 5.31 9.72 -7.51
N PHE A 96 5.82 8.93 -8.46
CA PHE A 96 5.21 8.77 -9.78
C PHE A 96 3.76 8.28 -9.68
N LEU A 97 3.52 7.17 -8.99
CA LEU A 97 2.16 6.64 -8.78
C LEU A 97 1.25 7.65 -8.07
N GLY A 98 1.78 8.36 -7.07
CA GLY A 98 1.07 9.39 -6.33
C GLY A 98 0.64 10.59 -7.17
N THR A 99 1.34 10.89 -8.27
CA THR A 99 1.12 12.09 -9.10
C THR A 99 0.38 11.80 -10.41
N HIS A 100 0.31 10.53 -10.84
CA HIS A 100 -0.21 10.14 -12.16
C HIS A 100 -1.50 9.29 -12.07
N GLU A 101 -2.24 9.35 -10.96
CA GLU A 101 -3.44 8.52 -10.75
C GLU A 101 -4.44 8.58 -11.91
N SER A 102 -4.82 9.78 -12.34
CA SER A 102 -5.85 9.97 -13.37
C SER A 102 -5.46 9.38 -14.73
N GLU A 103 -4.19 9.49 -15.10
CA GLU A 103 -3.62 8.90 -16.30
C GLU A 103 -3.62 7.37 -16.22
N LEU A 104 -3.13 6.83 -15.10
CA LEU A 104 -2.94 5.39 -14.91
C LEU A 104 -4.26 4.64 -14.64
N LEU A 105 -5.31 5.32 -14.19
CA LEU A 105 -6.66 4.76 -14.10
C LEU A 105 -7.38 4.72 -15.46
N SER A 106 -6.86 5.40 -16.49
CA SER A 106 -7.55 5.56 -17.77
C SER A 106 -6.58 5.61 -18.94
N VAL A 107 -5.68 4.63 -19.01
CA VAL A 107 -4.68 4.51 -20.08
C VAL A 107 -5.37 4.28 -21.41
N ARG A 108 -5.10 5.16 -22.38
CA ARG A 108 -5.62 5.03 -23.75
C ARG A 108 -5.01 3.83 -24.44
N THR A 109 -5.86 2.96 -24.99
CA THR A 109 -5.49 1.70 -25.63
C THR A 109 -6.30 1.47 -26.91
N GLY A 110 -5.87 0.50 -27.71
CA GLY A 110 -6.54 0.12 -28.95
C GLY A 110 -6.28 1.07 -30.12
N ARG A 111 -6.88 0.76 -31.27
CA ARG A 111 -6.70 1.55 -32.50
C ARG A 111 -7.21 2.98 -32.26
N PHE A 112 -6.35 3.96 -32.53
CA PHE A 112 -6.61 5.39 -32.30
C PHE A 112 -6.85 5.80 -30.82
N GLY A 113 -6.53 4.94 -29.84
CA GLY A 113 -6.66 5.29 -28.42
C GLY A 113 -8.11 5.44 -27.92
N LEU A 114 -9.08 4.78 -28.57
CA LEU A 114 -10.51 4.89 -28.26
C LEU A 114 -10.97 4.01 -27.09
N LYS A 115 -10.11 3.09 -26.61
CA LYS A 115 -10.41 2.26 -25.43
C LYS A 115 -9.61 2.77 -24.24
N HIS A 116 -10.13 2.55 -23.04
CA HIS A 116 -9.45 2.89 -21.80
C HIS A 116 -9.32 1.66 -20.93
N ARG A 117 -8.16 1.51 -20.27
CA ARG A 117 -7.92 0.49 -19.26
C ARG A 117 -7.17 1.12 -18.10
N ASP A 118 -7.50 0.71 -16.89
CA ASP A 118 -6.64 0.98 -15.75
C ASP A 118 -5.33 0.18 -15.83
N LEU A 119 -4.36 0.59 -15.01
CA LEU A 119 -3.01 0.02 -15.00
C LEU A 119 -3.00 -1.48 -14.72
N GLY A 120 -3.79 -1.98 -13.75
CA GLY A 120 -3.87 -3.40 -13.41
C GLY A 120 -4.49 -4.25 -14.51
N ALA A 121 -5.52 -3.75 -15.19
CA ALA A 121 -6.13 -4.41 -16.34
C ALA A 121 -5.24 -4.39 -17.60
N LEU A 122 -4.28 -3.46 -17.67
CA LEU A 122 -3.32 -3.35 -18.76
C LEU A 122 -2.07 -4.22 -18.51
N ASN A 123 -1.48 -4.10 -17.32
CA ASN A 123 -0.18 -4.66 -16.95
C ASN A 123 -0.22 -5.25 -15.52
N PRO A 124 -0.96 -6.36 -15.30
CA PRO A 124 -1.17 -6.91 -13.96
C PRO A 124 0.14 -7.32 -13.26
N LYS A 125 1.10 -7.86 -14.01
CA LYS A 125 2.41 -8.26 -13.45
C LYS A 125 3.29 -7.07 -13.09
N LEU A 126 3.16 -5.95 -13.80
CA LEU A 126 3.85 -4.72 -13.42
C LEU A 126 3.29 -4.15 -12.11
N VAL A 127 1.97 -4.12 -11.95
CA VAL A 127 1.33 -3.66 -10.69
C VAL A 127 1.74 -4.54 -9.51
N GLN A 128 1.81 -5.86 -9.69
CA GLN A 128 2.35 -6.79 -8.68
C GLN A 128 3.82 -6.47 -8.32
N GLY A 129 4.65 -6.16 -9.31
CA GLY A 129 6.03 -5.73 -9.09
C GLY A 129 6.15 -4.42 -8.33
N TYR A 130 5.34 -3.41 -8.67
CA TYR A 130 5.29 -2.14 -7.96
C TYR A 130 4.81 -2.32 -6.51
N ALA A 131 3.77 -3.12 -6.28
CA ALA A 131 3.29 -3.43 -4.95
C ALA A 131 4.37 -4.08 -4.10
N ALA A 132 5.02 -5.12 -4.62
CA ALA A 132 6.12 -5.80 -3.93
C ALA A 132 7.28 -4.85 -3.59
N ALA A 133 7.67 -3.98 -4.54
CA ALA A 133 8.73 -3.00 -4.34
C ALA A 133 8.41 -1.97 -3.25
N LEU A 134 7.14 -1.59 -3.09
CA LEU A 134 6.70 -0.59 -2.11
C LEU A 134 6.33 -1.19 -0.75
N THR A 135 6.13 -2.51 -0.63
CA THR A 135 5.77 -3.19 0.62
C THR A 135 6.66 -2.84 1.82
N PRO A 136 8.00 -2.80 1.71
CA PRO A 136 8.87 -2.42 2.85
C PRO A 136 8.66 -0.99 3.34
N PHE A 137 8.11 -0.12 2.49
CA PHE A 137 8.01 1.32 2.70
C PHE A 137 6.59 1.78 3.08
N GLN A 138 5.66 0.85 3.36
CA GLN A 138 4.28 1.18 3.72
C GLN A 138 4.20 2.08 4.97
N GLY A 139 5.09 1.92 5.94
CA GLY A 139 5.24 2.85 7.07
C GLY A 139 5.54 4.28 6.62
N ALA A 140 6.51 4.46 5.71
CA ALA A 140 6.86 5.78 5.17
C ALA A 140 5.75 6.39 4.31
N ILE A 141 5.07 5.58 3.50
CA ILE A 141 3.86 5.98 2.76
C ILE A 141 2.76 6.44 3.73
N ALA A 142 2.69 5.85 4.93
CA ALA A 142 1.82 6.25 6.03
C ALA A 142 2.44 7.31 6.99
N CYS A 143 3.41 8.07 6.49
CA CYS A 143 4.11 9.16 7.18
C CYS A 143 5.03 8.77 8.35
N ASP A 144 5.50 7.52 8.45
CA ASP A 144 6.59 7.14 9.35
C ASP A 144 7.84 6.71 8.57
N SER A 145 8.74 7.66 8.33
CA SER A 145 10.01 7.42 7.64
C SER A 145 11.14 6.93 8.57
N SER A 146 10.88 6.71 9.87
CA SER A 146 11.92 6.42 10.87
C SER A 146 12.79 5.19 10.54
N ASN A 147 12.26 4.23 9.78
CA ASN A 147 12.95 3.01 9.37
C ASN A 147 13.11 2.85 7.85
N SER A 148 12.91 3.92 7.07
CA SER A 148 12.88 3.86 5.61
C SER A 148 13.97 4.74 4.98
N ARG A 149 15.22 4.26 5.00
CA ARG A 149 16.36 4.98 4.41
C ARG A 149 16.10 5.29 2.93
N GLY A 150 16.38 6.52 2.50
CA GLY A 150 16.19 6.97 1.12
C GLY A 150 14.74 7.17 0.69
N PHE A 151 13.78 6.89 1.58
CA PHE A 151 12.36 7.13 1.30
C PHE A 151 11.86 8.34 2.08
N ASP A 152 11.89 9.49 1.42
CA ASP A 152 11.41 10.74 1.98
C ASP A 152 9.87 10.81 2.01
N LEU A 153 9.36 11.78 2.76
CA LEU A 153 7.93 12.07 2.80
C LEU A 153 7.45 12.53 1.40
N LEU A 154 6.36 11.93 0.92
CA LEU A 154 5.84 12.18 -0.43
C LEU A 154 5.30 13.60 -0.66
N GLY A 155 5.07 14.35 0.43
CA GLY A 155 4.62 15.74 0.44
C GLY A 155 5.41 16.61 1.42
N GLU A 156 5.05 17.89 1.51
CA GLU A 156 5.70 18.83 2.44
C GLU A 156 5.41 18.49 3.91
N ASP A 157 4.28 17.84 4.15
CA ASP A 157 3.80 17.39 5.44
C ASP A 157 3.01 16.07 5.30
N CYS A 158 2.59 15.48 6.42
CA CYS A 158 1.85 14.23 6.37
C CYS A 158 0.47 14.39 5.70
N ALA A 159 -0.19 15.56 5.84
CA ALA A 159 -1.51 15.78 5.25
C ALA A 159 -1.46 15.71 3.72
N SER A 160 -0.45 16.36 3.11
CA SER A 160 -0.16 16.28 1.68
C SER A 160 0.36 14.90 1.28
N ALA A 161 1.22 14.26 2.08
CA ALA A 161 1.71 12.90 1.82
C ALA A 161 0.57 11.86 1.70
N ILE A 162 -0.46 11.99 2.54
CA ILE A 162 -1.64 11.10 2.52
C ILE A 162 -2.43 11.23 1.20
N VAL A 163 -2.42 12.38 0.54
CA VAL A 163 -3.04 12.52 -0.79
C VAL A 163 -2.33 11.63 -1.81
N TYR A 164 -1.00 11.66 -1.85
CA TYR A 164 -0.21 10.77 -2.71
C TYR A 164 -0.39 9.30 -2.34
N ALA A 165 -0.44 8.99 -1.03
CA ALA A 165 -0.64 7.63 -0.56
C ALA A 165 -1.98 7.03 -1.01
N ARG A 166 -3.07 7.82 -1.02
CA ARG A 166 -4.37 7.38 -1.55
C ARG A 166 -4.27 6.97 -3.01
N SER A 167 -3.58 7.76 -3.81
CA SER A 167 -3.36 7.47 -5.24
C SER A 167 -2.55 6.18 -5.43
N ILE A 168 -1.49 5.98 -4.64
CA ILE A 168 -0.70 4.73 -4.65
C ILE A 168 -1.60 3.53 -4.34
N PHE A 169 -2.32 3.55 -3.23
CA PHE A 169 -3.19 2.43 -2.84
C PHE A 169 -4.30 2.19 -3.86
N THR A 170 -4.88 3.25 -4.43
CA THR A 170 -5.90 3.16 -5.48
C THR A 170 -5.36 2.46 -6.73
N LEU A 171 -4.18 2.85 -7.21
CA LEU A 171 -3.56 2.28 -8.40
C LEU A 171 -3.12 0.83 -8.18
N LEU A 172 -2.48 0.52 -7.05
CA LEU A 172 -2.06 -0.85 -6.76
C LEU A 172 -3.25 -1.81 -6.60
N ASN A 173 -4.41 -1.30 -6.16
CA ASN A 173 -5.64 -2.07 -6.07
C ASN A 173 -6.38 -2.29 -7.40
N THR A 174 -5.84 -1.81 -8.53
CA THR A 174 -6.40 -2.13 -9.86
C THR A 174 -6.09 -3.57 -10.30
N ASP A 175 -5.07 -4.22 -9.72
CA ASP A 175 -4.81 -5.65 -9.87
C ASP A 175 -5.21 -6.40 -8.58
N PRO A 176 -6.07 -7.44 -8.63
CA PRO A 176 -6.53 -8.14 -7.43
C PRO A 176 -5.45 -8.86 -6.62
N VAL A 177 -4.38 -9.33 -7.25
CA VAL A 177 -3.28 -10.02 -6.55
C VAL A 177 -2.45 -8.99 -5.80
N ALA A 178 -2.06 -7.90 -6.47
CA ALA A 178 -1.37 -6.79 -5.83
C ALA A 178 -2.21 -6.18 -4.69
N ALA A 179 -3.52 -6.03 -4.89
CA ALA A 179 -4.46 -5.57 -3.86
C ALA A 179 -4.40 -6.44 -2.59
N SER A 180 -4.49 -7.75 -2.76
CA SER A 180 -4.44 -8.72 -1.66
C SER A 180 -3.10 -8.66 -0.94
N ASP A 181 -2.00 -8.85 -1.67
CA ASP A 181 -0.66 -8.99 -1.08
C ASP A 181 -0.21 -7.69 -0.39
N PHE A 182 -0.49 -6.54 -1.00
CA PHE A 182 -0.13 -5.23 -0.44
C PHE A 182 -0.98 -4.89 0.78
N SER A 183 -2.27 -5.23 0.79
CA SER A 183 -3.14 -4.99 1.95
C SER A 183 -2.81 -5.92 3.11
N GLU A 184 -2.49 -7.18 2.84
CA GLU A 184 -2.04 -8.13 3.86
C GLU A 184 -0.73 -7.66 4.51
N ALA A 185 0.20 -7.12 3.71
CA ALA A 185 1.40 -6.49 4.23
C ALA A 185 1.10 -5.27 5.10
N ALA A 186 0.13 -4.43 4.71
CA ALA A 186 -0.28 -3.29 5.51
C ALA A 186 -0.84 -3.73 6.87
N TYR A 187 -1.65 -4.79 6.92
CA TYR A 187 -2.16 -5.34 8.19
C TYR A 187 -1.04 -5.89 9.08
N ARG A 188 -0.04 -6.57 8.51
CA ARG A 188 1.15 -7.01 9.29
C ARG A 188 1.93 -5.83 9.85
N HIS A 189 2.09 -4.75 9.09
CA HIS A 189 2.73 -3.54 9.58
C HIS A 189 1.89 -2.87 10.67
N MET A 190 0.57 -2.79 10.52
CA MET A 190 -0.33 -2.30 11.57
C MET A 190 -0.10 -3.03 12.89
N ASP A 191 -0.10 -4.36 12.87
CA ASP A 191 0.18 -5.18 14.05
C ASP A 191 1.56 -4.85 14.66
N ALA A 192 2.62 -4.78 13.85
CA ALA A 192 3.96 -4.43 14.33
C ALA A 192 4.04 -3.01 14.94
N TYR A 193 3.30 -2.05 14.39
CA TYR A 193 3.21 -0.69 14.95
C TYR A 193 2.49 -0.66 16.29
N ILE A 194 1.42 -1.45 16.45
CA ILE A 194 0.71 -1.58 17.72
C ILE A 194 1.57 -2.31 18.76
N GLU A 195 2.29 -3.35 18.38
CA GLU A 195 3.20 -4.07 19.29
C GLU A 195 4.31 -3.14 19.82
N ARG A 196 4.94 -2.34 18.94
CA ARG A 196 5.91 -1.31 19.35
C ARG A 196 5.29 -0.25 20.26
N PHE A 197 4.03 0.13 20.02
CA PHE A 197 3.30 1.01 20.93
C PHE A 197 3.12 0.37 22.30
N ALA A 198 2.68 -0.89 22.34
CA ALA A 198 2.46 -1.63 23.56
C ALA A 198 3.74 -1.84 24.38
N GLU A 199 4.91 -1.96 23.73
CA GLU A 199 6.20 -1.98 24.42
C GLU A 199 6.48 -0.72 25.25
N GLY A 200 5.90 0.42 24.91
CA GLY A 200 6.05 1.69 25.65
C GLY A 200 5.05 1.88 26.78
N VAL A 201 3.92 1.18 26.74
CA VAL A 201 2.83 1.32 27.73
C VAL A 201 3.29 0.79 29.10
N GLY A 202 3.01 1.53 30.16
CA GLY A 202 3.38 1.20 31.54
C GLY A 202 4.83 1.54 31.90
N LYS A 203 5.62 2.10 30.98
CA LYS A 203 7.04 2.43 31.20
C LYS A 203 7.21 3.94 31.44
N ARG A 204 7.87 4.30 32.56
CA ARG A 204 8.13 5.69 33.01
C ARG A 204 8.87 6.59 32.01
N ALA A 205 9.53 6.03 31.00
CA ALA A 205 10.12 6.78 29.89
C ALA A 205 9.09 6.87 28.75
N ALA A 206 8.16 7.82 28.86
CA ALA A 206 7.08 7.99 27.90
C ALA A 206 7.64 8.46 26.54
N THR A 207 7.68 7.55 25.59
CA THR A 207 7.47 7.90 24.18
C THR A 207 6.46 6.91 23.66
N PHE A 208 5.21 7.32 23.59
CA PHE A 208 4.16 6.60 22.88
C PHE A 208 4.47 6.74 21.38
N PRO A 209 5.07 5.73 20.73
CA PRO A 209 5.37 5.86 19.32
C PRO A 209 4.06 6.02 18.57
N GLN A 210 4.10 6.62 17.37
CA GLN A 210 2.94 6.90 16.51
C GLN A 210 2.20 5.62 16.02
N GLY A 211 2.30 4.49 16.72
CA GLY A 211 1.77 3.18 16.33
C GLY A 211 0.30 3.21 15.96
N PRO A 212 -0.62 3.62 16.86
CA PRO A 212 -2.03 3.75 16.52
C PRO A 212 -2.30 4.70 15.34
N GLN A 213 -1.55 5.79 15.22
CA GLN A 213 -1.69 6.76 14.13
C GLN A 213 -1.29 6.16 12.77
N VAL A 214 -0.14 5.50 12.71
CA VAL A 214 0.33 4.83 11.49
C VAL A 214 -0.59 3.68 11.13
N ALA A 215 -1.03 2.89 12.12
CA ALA A 215 -1.97 1.81 11.89
C ALA A 215 -3.32 2.31 11.34
N GLY A 216 -3.84 3.41 11.90
CA GLY A 216 -5.05 4.07 11.41
C GLY A 216 -4.90 4.57 9.97
N ARG A 217 -3.78 5.25 9.64
CA ARG A 217 -3.48 5.68 8.26
C ARG A 217 -3.44 4.50 7.30
N LEU A 218 -2.71 3.44 7.64
CA LEU A 218 -2.60 2.24 6.81
C LEU A 218 -3.98 1.61 6.55
N LEU A 219 -4.80 1.44 7.58
CA LEU A 219 -6.16 0.92 7.42
C LEU A 219 -6.99 1.82 6.50
N GLY A 220 -6.94 3.15 6.70
CA GLY A 220 -7.69 4.09 5.88
C GLY A 220 -7.27 4.07 4.41
N LEU A 221 -5.96 3.95 4.14
CA LEU A 221 -5.41 3.81 2.80
C LEU A 221 -5.84 2.50 2.13
N VAL A 222 -5.83 1.38 2.87
CA VAL A 222 -6.36 0.10 2.40
C VAL A 222 -7.85 0.21 2.08
N THR A 223 -8.65 0.85 2.94
CA THR A 223 -10.08 1.08 2.70
C THR A 223 -10.34 1.86 1.40
N VAL A 224 -9.54 2.91 1.14
CA VAL A 224 -9.64 3.68 -0.10
C VAL A 224 -9.34 2.81 -1.32
N GLY A 225 -8.24 2.05 -1.28
CA GLY A 225 -7.84 1.17 -2.38
C GLY A 225 -8.84 0.04 -2.65
N ALA A 226 -9.39 -0.57 -1.60
CA ALA A 226 -10.26 -1.73 -1.70
C ALA A 226 -11.55 -1.49 -2.49
N SER A 227 -12.00 -0.22 -2.62
CA SER A 227 -13.12 0.16 -3.48
C SER A 227 -12.93 -0.24 -4.95
N ARG A 228 -11.69 -0.52 -5.39
CA ARG A 228 -11.33 -0.97 -6.74
C ARG A 228 -11.23 -2.48 -6.90
N SER A 229 -10.71 -3.17 -5.88
CA SER A 229 -10.38 -4.59 -5.95
C SER A 229 -11.48 -5.49 -5.37
N GLY A 230 -12.40 -4.94 -4.56
CA GLY A 230 -13.43 -5.70 -3.88
C GLY A 230 -12.92 -6.58 -2.74
N ILE A 231 -11.67 -6.38 -2.29
CA ILE A 231 -11.14 -7.09 -1.12
C ILE A 231 -11.94 -6.71 0.13
N LYS A 232 -12.10 -7.68 1.04
CA LYS A 232 -12.71 -7.41 2.34
C LYS A 232 -11.71 -6.63 3.21
N VAL A 233 -12.15 -5.49 3.72
CA VAL A 233 -11.35 -4.66 4.64
C VAL A 233 -11.95 -4.75 6.05
N PRO A 234 -11.13 -4.96 7.10
CA PRO A 234 -11.58 -4.81 8.47
C PRO A 234 -12.19 -3.43 8.70
N THR A 235 -13.21 -3.37 9.55
CA THR A 235 -13.73 -2.07 9.98
C THR A 235 -12.72 -1.37 10.90
N VAL A 236 -12.87 -0.07 11.10
CA VAL A 236 -12.06 0.65 12.10
C VAL A 236 -12.24 0.05 13.50
N GLN A 237 -13.44 -0.43 13.83
CA GLN A 237 -13.72 -1.11 15.09
C GLN A 237 -12.98 -2.45 15.21
N ASP A 238 -12.88 -3.22 14.12
CA ASP A 238 -12.10 -4.47 14.12
C ASP A 238 -10.61 -4.21 14.39
N ALA A 239 -10.06 -3.14 13.80
CA ALA A 239 -8.68 -2.75 14.03
C ALA A 239 -8.41 -2.24 15.45
N GLU A 240 -9.36 -1.50 16.04
CA GLU A 240 -9.28 -1.11 17.46
C GLU A 240 -9.32 -2.32 18.39
N ASN A 241 -10.26 -3.23 18.15
CA ASN A 241 -10.40 -4.46 18.91
C ASN A 241 -9.13 -5.30 18.85
N ARG A 242 -8.53 -5.42 17.65
CA ARG A 242 -7.22 -6.04 17.45
C ARG A 242 -6.13 -5.32 18.25
N ALA A 243 -6.12 -3.98 18.22
CA ALA A 243 -5.12 -3.20 18.94
C ALA A 243 -5.26 -3.31 20.46
N TYR A 244 -6.48 -3.40 20.99
CA TYR A 244 -6.73 -3.68 22.41
C TYR A 244 -6.18 -5.05 22.79
N TYR A 245 -6.43 -6.08 21.99
CA TYR A 245 -5.88 -7.41 22.26
C TYR A 245 -4.35 -7.42 22.27
N LEU A 246 -3.70 -6.88 21.24
CA LEU A 246 -2.24 -6.85 21.15
C LEU A 246 -1.61 -6.07 22.30
N THR A 247 -2.19 -4.92 22.64
CA THR A 247 -1.69 -4.08 23.73
C THR A 247 -1.90 -4.76 25.08
N ALA A 248 -3.10 -5.26 25.36
CA ALA A 248 -3.40 -5.96 26.62
C ALA A 248 -2.51 -7.20 26.79
N LYS A 249 -2.34 -8.00 25.73
CA LYS A 249 -1.45 -9.18 25.74
C LYS A 249 -0.02 -8.81 26.13
N ALA A 250 0.49 -7.68 25.66
CA ALA A 250 1.86 -7.24 25.93
C ALA A 250 2.06 -6.70 27.35
N VAL A 251 1.05 -6.02 27.91
CA VAL A 251 1.18 -5.33 29.21
C VAL A 251 0.67 -6.15 30.41
N LEU A 252 -0.15 -7.18 30.17
CA LEU A 252 -0.67 -8.03 31.24
C LEU A 252 0.48 -8.78 31.93
N PRO A 253 0.64 -8.63 33.26
CA PRO A 253 1.66 -9.37 33.99
C PRO A 253 1.31 -10.86 34.04
N LYS A 254 2.27 -11.70 33.64
CA LYS A 254 2.10 -13.17 33.67
C LYS A 254 1.65 -13.65 35.05
N GLY A 255 0.60 -14.46 35.10
CA GLY A 255 0.11 -15.06 36.35
C GLY A 255 -0.69 -14.13 37.27
N THR A 256 -1.05 -12.92 36.80
CA THR A 256 -1.96 -12.03 37.53
C THR A 256 -3.27 -11.83 36.75
N ASN A 257 -4.36 -11.68 37.49
CA ASN A 257 -5.65 -11.28 36.92
C ASN A 257 -6.02 -9.88 37.47
N PRO A 258 -5.58 -8.79 36.81
CA PRO A 258 -5.75 -7.42 37.31
C PRO A 258 -7.16 -6.84 37.08
N GLY A 259 -8.20 -7.68 37.00
CA GLY A 259 -9.59 -7.24 36.81
C GLY A 259 -10.22 -7.65 35.48
N LEU A 260 -9.68 -8.67 34.80
CA LEU A 260 -10.31 -9.30 33.64
C LEU A 260 -11.05 -10.58 34.07
N PRO A 261 -12.14 -10.97 33.41
CA PRO A 261 -12.78 -12.25 33.68
C PRO A 261 -11.82 -13.46 33.50
N PRO A 262 -11.72 -14.39 34.47
CA PRO A 262 -10.80 -15.53 34.40
C PRO A 262 -11.04 -16.45 33.21
N GLU A 263 -12.27 -16.50 32.69
CA GLU A 263 -12.64 -17.25 31.49
C GLU A 263 -11.93 -16.78 30.23
N TYR A 264 -11.35 -15.57 30.21
CA TYR A 264 -10.57 -15.01 29.11
C TYR A 264 -9.13 -15.50 29.05
N PHE A 265 -8.72 -16.33 30.01
CA PHE A 265 -7.37 -16.87 30.08
C PHE A 265 -7.35 -18.37 29.79
N ALA A 266 -6.27 -18.81 29.14
CA ALA A 266 -5.90 -20.21 28.98
C ALA A 266 -4.44 -20.37 29.41
N ASN A 267 -4.18 -21.29 30.34
CA ASN A 267 -2.82 -21.55 30.88
C ASN A 267 -2.14 -20.29 31.46
N GLY A 268 -2.91 -19.35 32.00
CA GLY A 268 -2.38 -18.09 32.55
C GLY A 268 -2.02 -17.03 31.50
N GLU A 269 -2.35 -17.26 30.23
CA GLU A 269 -2.18 -16.31 29.13
C GLU A 269 -3.53 -15.83 28.61
N LEU A 270 -3.57 -14.57 28.15
CA LEU A 270 -4.75 -13.98 27.54
C LEU A 270 -5.05 -14.69 26.20
N MET A 271 -6.25 -15.25 26.06
CA MET A 271 -6.66 -15.96 24.84
C MET A 271 -6.75 -15.01 23.64
N SER A 272 -6.50 -15.53 22.43
CA SER A 272 -6.75 -14.74 21.23
C SER A 272 -8.25 -14.51 20.99
N PRO A 273 -8.63 -13.48 20.22
CA PRO A 273 -10.02 -13.31 19.78
C PRO A 273 -10.64 -14.57 19.16
N GLU A 274 -9.87 -15.31 18.36
CA GLU A 274 -10.33 -16.55 17.72
C GLU A 274 -10.58 -17.65 18.75
N ASP A 275 -9.79 -17.72 19.82
CA ASP A 275 -10.00 -18.68 20.90
C ASP A 275 -11.20 -18.29 21.78
N ILE A 276 -11.42 -16.99 22.01
CA ILE A 276 -12.62 -16.48 22.68
C ILE A 276 -13.87 -16.85 21.88
N ASP A 277 -13.90 -16.57 20.58
CA ASP A 277 -15.04 -16.87 19.71
C ASP A 277 -15.32 -18.39 19.68
N LYS A 278 -14.29 -19.23 19.56
CA LYS A 278 -14.43 -20.69 19.55
C LYS A 278 -14.91 -21.26 20.89
N LYS A 279 -14.45 -20.72 22.01
CA LYS A 279 -14.69 -21.30 23.36
C LYS A 279 -15.93 -20.74 24.03
N LEU A 280 -16.19 -19.45 23.85
CA LEU A 280 -17.23 -18.70 24.56
C LEU A 280 -18.32 -18.17 23.62
N GLY A 281 -18.10 -18.19 22.30
CA GLY A 281 -19.04 -17.73 21.29
C GLY A 281 -18.89 -16.25 20.95
N SER A 282 -19.48 -15.84 19.83
CA SER A 282 -19.33 -14.49 19.28
C SER A 282 -19.94 -13.39 20.17
N ASP A 283 -20.96 -13.72 20.96
CA ASP A 283 -21.56 -12.77 21.92
C ASP A 283 -20.54 -12.39 23.02
N ALA A 284 -19.76 -13.35 23.50
CA ALA A 284 -18.71 -13.12 24.49
C ALA A 284 -17.53 -12.30 23.93
N LEU A 285 -17.35 -12.27 22.60
CA LEU A 285 -16.26 -11.54 21.97
C LEU A 285 -16.42 -10.01 22.12
N ALA A 286 -17.66 -9.51 22.11
CA ALA A 286 -17.92 -8.09 22.34
C ALA A 286 -17.58 -7.68 23.79
N ASP A 287 -18.04 -8.47 24.77
CA ASP A 287 -17.74 -8.26 26.19
C ASP A 287 -16.24 -8.41 26.48
N TYR A 288 -15.56 -9.29 25.76
CA TYR A 288 -14.12 -9.45 25.79
C TYR A 288 -13.40 -8.15 25.43
N TYR A 289 -13.70 -7.57 24.27
CA TYR A 289 -13.08 -6.30 23.85
C TYR A 289 -13.44 -5.13 24.77
N ALA A 290 -14.67 -5.04 25.28
CA ALA A 290 -15.07 -4.02 26.25
C ALA A 290 -14.28 -4.13 27.57
N SER A 291 -13.98 -5.36 28.01
CA SER A 291 -13.15 -5.62 29.18
C SER A 291 -11.69 -5.24 28.95
N LEU A 292 -11.14 -5.57 27.78
CA LEU A 292 -9.77 -5.15 27.40
C LEU A 292 -9.63 -3.63 27.34
N ALA A 293 -10.60 -2.95 26.72
CA ALA A 293 -10.64 -1.49 26.66
C ALA A 293 -10.67 -0.87 28.07
N THR A 294 -11.51 -1.41 28.97
CA THR A 294 -11.60 -0.95 30.36
C THR A 294 -10.29 -1.17 31.12
N TYR A 295 -9.66 -2.33 30.94
CA TYR A 295 -8.35 -2.61 31.52
C TYR A 295 -7.28 -1.63 31.02
N LEU A 296 -7.19 -1.41 29.71
CA LEU A 296 -6.20 -0.52 29.10
C LEU A 296 -6.39 0.95 29.45
N ARG A 297 -7.62 1.39 29.76
CA ARG A 297 -7.86 2.72 30.32
C ARG A 297 -7.16 2.92 31.68
N GLY A 298 -7.04 1.85 32.47
CA GLY A 298 -6.31 1.85 33.73
C GLY A 298 -4.79 1.77 33.58
N VAL A 299 -4.28 1.45 32.39
CA VAL A 299 -2.84 1.29 32.10
C VAL A 299 -2.38 2.43 31.19
N ASP A 300 -1.89 3.51 31.80
CA ASP A 300 -1.42 4.73 31.11
C ASP A 300 -2.43 5.32 30.10
N ASP A 301 -3.72 5.12 30.32
CA ASP A 301 -4.80 5.53 29.41
C ASP A 301 -4.59 5.04 27.95
N ALA A 302 -3.98 3.86 27.79
CA ALA A 302 -3.63 3.31 26.48
C ALA A 302 -4.86 3.12 25.56
N GLU A 303 -6.04 2.88 26.15
CA GLU A 303 -7.30 2.80 25.40
C GLU A 303 -7.61 4.09 24.64
N SER A 304 -7.48 5.24 25.29
CA SER A 304 -7.73 6.56 24.68
C SER A 304 -6.79 6.81 23.51
N HIS A 305 -5.51 6.47 23.66
CA HIS A 305 -4.53 6.53 22.57
C HIS A 305 -4.90 5.62 21.39
N ILE A 306 -5.27 4.37 21.66
CA ILE A 306 -5.69 3.45 20.60
C ILE A 306 -6.94 3.99 19.89
N SER A 307 -8.01 4.24 20.63
CA SER A 307 -9.32 4.63 20.08
C SER A 307 -9.23 5.95 19.31
N LYS A 308 -8.71 7.00 19.95
CA LYS A 308 -8.68 8.34 19.38
C LYS A 308 -7.69 8.45 18.23
N ASP A 309 -6.45 8.03 18.44
CA ASP A 309 -5.39 8.29 17.47
C ASP A 309 -5.53 7.40 16.23
N LEU A 310 -5.98 6.15 16.40
CA LEU A 310 -6.28 5.26 15.27
C LEU A 310 -7.46 5.79 14.46
N ARG A 311 -8.60 6.12 15.08
CA ARG A 311 -9.77 6.66 14.36
C ARG A 311 -9.47 7.96 13.65
N GLN A 312 -8.85 8.91 14.34
CA GLN A 312 -8.52 10.21 13.76
C GLN A 312 -7.62 10.04 12.53
N ALA A 313 -6.62 9.17 12.62
CA ALA A 313 -5.69 8.92 11.54
C ALA A 313 -6.34 8.13 10.39
N TYR A 314 -7.22 7.18 10.70
CA TYR A 314 -8.06 6.47 9.73
C TYR A 314 -8.94 7.44 8.94
N TRP A 315 -9.68 8.32 9.61
CA TRP A 315 -10.56 9.30 8.96
C TRP A 315 -9.78 10.34 8.15
N ALA A 316 -8.63 10.76 8.65
CA ALA A 316 -7.72 11.62 7.89
C ALA A 316 -7.24 10.93 6.61
N ALA A 317 -7.02 9.60 6.63
CA ALA A 317 -6.62 8.82 5.47
C ALA A 317 -7.77 8.47 4.52
N THR A 318 -9.00 8.25 4.98
CA THR A 318 -10.17 8.01 4.11
C THR A 318 -10.82 9.28 3.57
N GLY A 319 -10.60 10.42 4.23
CA GLY A 319 -11.28 11.68 3.93
C GLY A 319 -12.73 11.72 4.40
N LYS A 320 -13.13 10.80 5.29
CA LYS A 320 -14.48 10.67 5.84
C LYS A 320 -14.40 10.35 7.34
N PRO A 321 -15.24 10.95 8.20
CA PRO A 321 -15.48 10.46 9.56
C PRO A 321 -16.27 9.15 9.58
#